data_AF-A0A1F6PDN8-F1
#
_entry.id   AF-A0A1F6PDN8-F1
#
_cell.length_a   1.000
_cell.length_b   1.000
_cell.length_c   1.000
_cell.angle_alpha   90.00
_cell.angle_beta   90.00
_cell.angle_gamma   90.00
#
_symmetry.space_group_name_H-M   'P 1'
#
loop_
_entity.id
_entity.type
_entity.pdbx_description
1 polymer ?
#
loop_
_entity_poly.entity_id
_entity_poly.type
_entity_poly.pdbx_seq_one_letter_code
_entity_poly.pdbx_strand_id
1 'polypeptide(L)'
;MTMLFIKEDNVRFRKSPDIIDTNIIQKVNKGQQVIQVEENPWYKVSLNGVEGWVRGDFVTSIQPVLSPPSPSVQPVVNSPDLPNLVAGFKYLFDNENTRKLREIIGDIFGLGARKDFLNCTEYVQYRIKIILGVTIKWPSDRPRDGGRWPVIFEKNKMYKILDEPKCHCAMSFPPTPTCSTGHIAFVEEVFPDSSVKISEANVPIGGTYGERLIKKDIWQAKKVKFIDFT
;
A
#
# COMPACT_ATOMS: atom_id res chain seq x y z
N MET A 1 17.47 20.93 -21.76
CA MET A 1 16.51 19.83 -21.98
C MET A 1 15.97 19.43 -20.63
N THR A 2 14.66 19.56 -20.42
CA THR A 2 14.03 19.28 -19.12
C THR A 2 13.56 17.83 -19.09
N MET A 3 13.88 17.09 -18.03
CA MET A 3 13.41 15.71 -17.86
C MET A 3 12.04 15.71 -17.17
N LEU A 4 11.10 14.95 -17.71
CA LEU A 4 9.75 14.77 -17.17
C LEU A 4 9.43 13.27 -17.00
N PHE A 5 8.41 13.01 -16.20
CA PHE A 5 7.93 11.68 -15.88
C PHE A 5 6.43 11.55 -16.13
N ILE A 6 6.01 10.41 -16.65
CA ILE A 6 4.60 10.09 -16.85
C ILE A 6 3.92 9.84 -15.49
N LYS A 7 2.74 10.44 -15.27
CA LYS A 7 2.00 10.35 -14.01
C LYS A 7 1.08 9.13 -13.89
N GLU A 8 0.64 8.57 -15.02
CA GLU A 8 -0.38 7.52 -15.10
C GLU A 8 -0.01 6.43 -16.10
N ASP A 9 -0.61 5.25 -15.96
CA ASP A 9 -0.44 4.17 -16.93
C ASP A 9 -1.29 4.42 -18.18
N ASN A 10 -0.86 3.85 -19.31
CA ASN A 10 -1.59 3.92 -20.59
C ASN A 10 -1.75 5.33 -21.18
N VAL A 11 -0.88 6.28 -20.82
CA VAL A 11 -0.86 7.62 -21.41
C VAL A 11 -0.49 7.52 -22.89
N ARG A 12 -1.24 8.21 -23.76
CA ARG A 12 -1.09 8.09 -25.21
C ARG A 12 0.05 8.99 -25.70
N PHE A 13 1.09 8.39 -26.28
CA PHE A 13 2.18 9.08 -26.96
C PHE A 13 1.85 9.19 -28.45
N ARG A 14 1.76 10.42 -28.96
CA ARG A 14 1.15 10.71 -30.27
C ARG A 14 2.13 11.33 -31.26
N LYS A 15 1.82 11.20 -32.56
CA LYS A 15 2.57 11.80 -33.67
C LYS A 15 2.33 13.31 -33.80
N SER A 16 1.17 13.79 -33.36
CA SER A 16 0.76 15.20 -33.39
C SER A 16 -0.03 15.58 -32.12
N PRO A 17 -0.08 16.87 -31.75
CA PRO A 17 -0.76 17.38 -30.56
C PRO A 17 -2.29 17.46 -30.74
N ASP A 18 -2.92 16.36 -31.14
CA ASP A 18 -4.36 16.23 -31.32
C ASP A 18 -4.91 14.96 -30.66
N ILE A 19 -6.23 14.84 -30.62
CA ILE A 19 -6.93 13.73 -29.94
C ILE A 19 -7.32 12.59 -30.88
N ILE A 20 -6.84 12.57 -32.12
CA ILE A 20 -7.22 11.57 -33.12
C ILE A 20 -6.50 10.26 -32.82
N ASP A 21 -7.25 9.16 -32.69
CA ASP A 21 -6.68 7.87 -32.26
C ASP A 21 -5.74 7.23 -33.28
N THR A 22 -5.88 7.55 -34.58
CA THR A 22 -4.92 7.12 -35.62
C THR A 22 -3.52 7.69 -35.44
N ASN A 23 -3.37 8.73 -34.61
CA ASN A 23 -2.10 9.41 -34.35
C ASN A 23 -1.37 8.85 -33.12
N ILE A 24 -1.88 7.80 -32.47
CA ILE A 24 -1.20 7.15 -31.34
C ILE A 24 -0.04 6.31 -31.87
N ILE A 25 1.18 6.63 -31.45
CA ILE A 25 2.38 5.84 -31.74
C ILE A 25 2.42 4.64 -30.79
N GLN A 26 2.30 4.91 -29.48
CA GLN A 26 2.27 3.90 -28.43
C GLN A 26 1.62 4.44 -27.15
N LYS A 27 1.48 3.57 -26.15
CA LYS A 27 1.11 3.95 -24.79
C LYS A 27 2.35 3.93 -23.91
N VAL A 28 2.46 4.90 -23.01
CA VAL A 28 3.54 5.05 -22.05
C VAL A 28 2.98 4.96 -20.63
N ASN A 29 3.78 4.46 -19.70
CA ASN A 29 3.32 4.09 -18.36
C ASN A 29 3.90 5.00 -17.28
N LYS A 30 3.30 4.96 -16.10
CA LYS A 30 3.71 5.79 -14.97
C LYS A 30 5.19 5.58 -14.65
N GLY A 31 5.89 6.68 -14.41
CA GLY A 31 7.32 6.69 -14.07
C GLY A 31 8.26 6.62 -15.27
N GLN A 32 7.75 6.43 -16.49
CA GLN A 32 8.56 6.47 -17.69
C GLN A 32 9.14 7.88 -17.91
N GLN A 33 10.45 7.94 -18.16
CA GLN A 33 11.18 9.19 -18.39
C GLN A 33 11.01 9.65 -19.82
N VAL A 34 10.77 10.95 -19.99
CA VAL A 34 10.72 11.61 -21.28
C VAL A 34 11.48 12.94 -21.22
N ILE A 35 12.09 13.35 -22.32
CA ILE A 35 12.80 14.63 -22.41
C ILE A 35 11.88 15.67 -23.04
N GLN A 36 11.54 16.73 -22.31
CA GLN A 36 10.77 17.85 -22.83
C GLN A 36 11.58 18.64 -23.86
N VAL A 37 10.95 18.83 -25.02
CA VAL A 37 11.48 19.59 -26.17
C VAL A 37 10.74 20.91 -26.30
N GLU A 38 9.40 20.93 -26.18
CA GLU A 38 8.55 22.13 -26.28
C GLU A 38 7.34 22.05 -25.35
N GLU A 39 6.73 23.20 -25.04
CA GLU A 39 5.55 23.35 -24.18
C GLU A 39 4.50 24.28 -24.80
N ASN A 40 3.32 23.72 -25.17
CA ASN A 40 1.94 24.20 -24.93
C ASN A 40 0.95 23.64 -25.99
N PRO A 41 -0.32 23.33 -25.64
CA PRO A 41 -0.85 22.68 -24.43
C PRO A 41 -0.51 21.17 -24.38
N TRP A 42 0.15 20.69 -25.43
CA TRP A 42 0.83 19.41 -25.48
C TRP A 42 2.32 19.65 -25.24
N TYR A 43 2.94 18.66 -24.62
CA TYR A 43 4.37 18.61 -24.43
C TYR A 43 4.95 17.80 -25.57
N LYS A 44 5.81 18.42 -26.37
CA LYS A 44 6.65 17.67 -27.30
C LYS A 44 7.73 17.01 -26.46
N VAL A 45 7.81 15.70 -26.52
CA VAL A 45 8.75 14.92 -25.72
C VAL A 45 9.52 13.92 -26.59
N SER A 46 10.77 13.67 -26.23
CA SER A 46 11.58 12.59 -26.80
C SER A 46 11.62 11.40 -25.84
N LEU A 47 11.31 10.22 -26.37
CA LEU A 47 11.32 8.96 -25.65
C LEU A 47 12.13 7.93 -26.47
N ASN A 48 13.25 7.47 -25.92
CA ASN A 48 14.15 6.51 -26.58
C ASN A 48 14.57 6.93 -28.00
N GLY A 49 14.77 8.23 -28.23
CA GLY A 49 15.14 8.79 -29.53
C GLY A 49 13.96 9.01 -30.50
N VAL A 50 12.73 8.65 -30.12
CA VAL A 50 11.51 8.95 -30.87
C VAL A 50 10.86 10.21 -30.32
N GLU A 51 10.63 11.21 -31.17
CA GLU A 51 9.88 12.41 -30.80
C GLU A 51 8.38 12.22 -30.99
N GLY A 52 7.59 12.78 -30.07
CA GLY A 52 6.14 12.77 -30.13
C GLY A 52 5.50 13.68 -29.08
N TRP A 53 4.19 13.56 -28.89
CA TRP A 53 3.40 14.48 -28.09
C TRP A 53 2.63 13.75 -27.00
N VAL A 54 2.61 14.34 -25.81
CA VAL A 54 1.79 13.93 -24.65
C VAL A 54 1.05 15.14 -24.08
N ARG A 55 -0.11 14.95 -23.44
CA ARG A 55 -0.78 16.06 -22.75
C ARG A 55 0.00 16.45 -21.50
N GLY A 56 0.12 17.76 -21.25
CA GLY A 56 0.75 18.30 -20.05
C GLY A 56 0.19 17.74 -18.75
N ASP A 57 -1.11 17.46 -18.74
CA ASP A 57 -1.82 16.90 -17.59
C ASP A 57 -1.31 15.52 -17.15
N PHE A 58 -0.50 14.83 -17.95
CA PHE A 58 0.03 13.50 -17.64
C PHE A 58 1.55 13.46 -17.45
N VAL A 59 2.22 14.62 -17.45
CA VAL A 59 3.65 14.72 -17.18
C VAL A 59 3.92 15.51 -15.89
N THR A 60 5.09 15.29 -15.30
CA THR A 60 5.59 16.04 -14.15
C THR A 60 7.11 16.17 -14.19
N SER A 61 7.66 17.26 -13.68
CA SER A 61 9.10 17.43 -13.44
C SER A 61 9.56 16.79 -12.12
N ILE A 62 8.62 16.29 -11.31
CA ILE A 62 8.91 15.58 -10.07
C ILE A 62 9.23 14.13 -10.44
N GLN A 63 10.48 13.73 -10.24
CA GLN A 63 10.89 12.35 -10.37
C GLN A 63 10.06 11.46 -9.42
N PRO A 64 9.29 10.47 -9.93
CA PRO A 64 8.86 9.37 -9.12
C PRO A 64 10.14 8.68 -8.68
N VAL A 65 10.44 8.82 -7.39
CA VAL A 65 11.53 8.09 -6.75
C VAL A 65 11.25 6.61 -6.93
N LEU A 66 11.95 5.98 -7.88
CA LEU A 66 12.16 4.55 -7.85
C LEU A 66 12.99 4.30 -6.59
N SER A 67 12.35 3.77 -5.56
CA SER A 67 13.03 3.39 -4.31
C SER A 67 14.26 2.54 -4.67
N PRO A 68 15.42 2.72 -4.00
CA PRO A 68 16.56 1.83 -4.21
C PRO A 68 16.11 0.37 -4.00
N PRO A 69 16.73 -0.61 -4.68
CA PRO A 69 16.40 -2.01 -4.46
C PRO A 69 16.68 -2.33 -2.98
N SER A 70 15.61 -2.40 -2.20
CA SER A 70 15.61 -3.14 -0.94
C SER A 70 16.08 -4.56 -1.29
N PRO A 71 16.89 -5.23 -0.45
CA PRO A 71 17.36 -6.58 -0.73
C PRO A 71 16.15 -7.44 -1.11
N SER A 72 16.15 -7.84 -2.37
CA SER A 72 15.11 -8.58 -3.10
C SER A 72 14.03 -9.23 -2.22
N VAL A 73 12.96 -8.49 -1.95
CA VAL A 73 11.63 -9.10 -1.78
C VAL A 73 11.10 -9.24 -3.20
N GLN A 74 11.14 -10.45 -3.74
CA GLN A 74 10.48 -10.77 -5.00
C GLN A 74 9.02 -10.29 -4.92
N PRO A 75 8.42 -9.78 -6.01
CA PRO A 75 6.98 -9.53 -6.01
C PRO A 75 6.30 -10.85 -5.71
N VAL A 76 5.80 -11.00 -4.50
CA VAL A 76 4.94 -12.13 -4.10
C VAL A 76 3.58 -11.88 -4.73
N VAL A 77 3.51 -11.97 -6.06
CA VAL A 77 2.31 -11.74 -6.85
C VAL A 77 2.31 -12.78 -7.97
N ASN A 78 1.30 -13.66 -7.90
CA ASN A 78 1.00 -14.81 -8.77
C ASN A 78 1.54 -16.18 -8.34
N SER A 79 1.66 -16.45 -7.04
CA SER A 79 1.58 -17.85 -6.57
C SER A 79 0.10 -18.24 -6.44
N PRO A 80 -0.37 -19.34 -7.07
CA PRO A 80 -1.76 -19.79 -6.92
C PRO A 80 -2.15 -20.07 -5.46
N ASP A 81 -1.16 -20.29 -4.59
CA ASP A 81 -1.35 -20.63 -3.18
C ASP A 81 -1.52 -19.40 -2.27
N LEU A 82 -1.33 -18.18 -2.79
CA LEU A 82 -1.45 -16.96 -2.00
C LEU A 82 -2.74 -16.19 -2.28
N PRO A 83 -3.29 -15.48 -1.26
CA PRO A 83 -4.40 -14.57 -1.43
C PRO A 83 -4.10 -13.48 -2.48
N ASN A 84 -5.00 -13.32 -3.44
CA ASN A 84 -5.02 -12.20 -4.38
C ASN A 84 -6.09 -11.18 -3.95
N LEU A 85 -5.66 -10.13 -3.25
CA LEU A 85 -6.56 -9.12 -2.68
C LEU A 85 -6.68 -7.89 -3.60
N VAL A 86 -7.90 -7.57 -4.00
CA VAL A 86 -8.25 -6.46 -4.90
C VAL A 86 -8.87 -5.34 -4.09
N ALA A 87 -8.29 -4.15 -4.16
CA ALA A 87 -8.74 -2.99 -3.40
C ALA A 87 -10.23 -2.69 -3.69
N GLY A 88 -10.99 -2.40 -2.63
CA GLY A 88 -12.44 -2.16 -2.68
C GLY A 88 -13.29 -3.43 -2.64
N PHE A 89 -12.70 -4.61 -2.82
CA PHE A 89 -13.44 -5.87 -2.72
C PHE A 89 -13.67 -6.27 -1.24
N LYS A 90 -14.87 -6.79 -0.94
CA LYS A 90 -15.25 -7.28 0.38
C LYS A 90 -15.03 -8.78 0.50
N TYR A 91 -14.16 -9.16 1.44
CA TYR A 91 -13.72 -10.52 1.69
C TYR A 91 -14.52 -11.15 2.84
N LEU A 92 -15.57 -11.89 2.49
CA LEU A 92 -16.37 -12.67 3.44
C LEU A 92 -15.62 -13.91 3.94
N PHE A 93 -16.16 -14.57 4.97
CA PHE A 93 -15.52 -15.72 5.62
C PHE A 93 -15.28 -16.90 4.69
N ASP A 94 -16.16 -17.09 3.72
CA ASP A 94 -16.17 -18.18 2.74
C ASP A 94 -15.44 -17.82 1.44
N ASN A 95 -14.92 -16.59 1.30
CA ASN A 95 -14.11 -16.21 0.16
C ASN A 95 -12.79 -17.01 0.15
N GLU A 96 -12.39 -17.51 -1.02
CA GLU A 96 -11.16 -18.30 -1.18
C GLU A 96 -9.91 -17.58 -0.66
N ASN A 97 -9.77 -16.29 -0.92
CA ASN A 97 -8.62 -15.51 -0.46
C ASN A 97 -8.61 -15.34 1.06
N THR A 98 -9.78 -15.21 1.68
CA THR A 98 -9.90 -15.18 3.15
C THR A 98 -9.46 -16.51 3.75
N ARG A 99 -9.87 -17.64 3.15
CA ARG A 99 -9.48 -18.98 3.63
C ARG A 99 -7.98 -19.21 3.48
N LYS A 100 -7.39 -18.92 2.31
CA LYS A 100 -5.94 -19.01 2.08
C LYS A 100 -5.16 -18.17 3.09
N LEU A 101 -5.61 -16.94 3.35
CA LEU A 101 -4.98 -16.06 4.33
C LEU A 101 -4.99 -16.69 5.73
N ARG A 102 -6.14 -17.23 6.14
CA ARG A 102 -6.32 -17.89 7.45
C ARG A 102 -5.51 -19.16 7.58
N GLU A 103 -5.38 -19.95 6.53
CA GLU A 103 -4.50 -21.12 6.48
C GLU A 103 -3.04 -20.71 6.73
N ILE A 104 -2.58 -19.63 6.10
CA ILE A 104 -1.21 -19.10 6.25
C ILE A 104 -0.93 -18.63 7.69
N ILE A 105 -1.88 -17.94 8.33
CA ILE A 105 -1.70 -17.44 9.70
C ILE A 105 -2.19 -18.40 10.79
N GLY A 106 -2.75 -19.55 10.40
CA GLY A 106 -3.30 -20.57 11.31
C GLY A 106 -4.55 -20.15 12.06
N ASP A 107 -5.41 -19.29 11.48
CA ASP A 107 -6.63 -18.71 12.10
C ASP A 107 -6.42 -18.31 13.58
N ILE A 108 -5.26 -17.70 13.89
CA ILE A 108 -4.85 -17.40 15.28
C ILE A 108 -5.80 -16.43 16.02
N PHE A 109 -6.67 -15.73 15.30
CA PHE A 109 -7.71 -14.85 15.85
C PHE A 109 -9.10 -15.53 15.93
N GLY A 110 -9.22 -16.78 15.47
CA GLY A 110 -10.44 -17.59 15.51
C GLY A 110 -11.61 -16.98 14.75
N LEU A 111 -11.34 -16.21 13.70
CA LEU A 111 -12.37 -15.53 12.92
C LEU A 111 -12.91 -16.43 11.80
N GLY A 112 -12.11 -17.38 11.32
CA GLY A 112 -12.57 -18.47 10.47
C GLY A 112 -13.62 -19.33 11.17
N ALA A 113 -13.31 -19.81 12.37
CA ALA A 113 -14.24 -20.58 13.19
C ALA A 113 -15.55 -19.84 13.50
N ARG A 114 -15.49 -18.51 13.65
CA ARG A 114 -16.65 -17.64 13.89
C ARG A 114 -17.42 -17.25 12.62
N LYS A 115 -16.95 -17.68 11.44
CA LYS A 115 -17.51 -17.31 10.13
C LYS A 115 -17.57 -15.80 9.91
N ASP A 116 -16.55 -15.09 10.39
CA ASP A 116 -16.44 -13.64 10.26
C ASP A 116 -15.67 -13.26 8.98
N PHE A 117 -15.90 -12.05 8.48
CA PHE A 117 -15.18 -11.50 7.33
C PHE A 117 -13.70 -11.26 7.64
N LEU A 118 -12.88 -10.99 6.61
CA LEU A 118 -11.46 -10.69 6.77
C LEU A 118 -11.26 -9.44 7.65
N ASN A 119 -10.53 -9.57 8.75
CA ASN A 119 -10.29 -8.49 9.69
C ASN A 119 -8.92 -7.82 9.50
N CYS A 120 -8.79 -6.56 9.94
CA CYS A 120 -7.54 -5.82 9.91
C CYS A 120 -6.38 -6.51 10.66
N THR A 121 -6.66 -7.16 11.80
CA THR A 121 -5.65 -7.91 12.57
C THR A 121 -5.13 -9.13 11.84
N GLU A 122 -6.03 -9.90 11.19
CA GLU A 122 -5.66 -11.04 10.34
C GLU A 122 -4.84 -10.59 9.13
N TYR A 123 -5.29 -9.52 8.48
CA TYR A 123 -4.62 -8.96 7.30
C TYR A 123 -3.19 -8.50 7.63
N VAL A 124 -3.01 -7.72 8.70
CA VAL A 124 -1.68 -7.22 9.08
C VAL A 124 -0.76 -8.36 9.54
N GLN A 125 -1.27 -9.34 10.29
CA GLN A 125 -0.52 -10.56 10.64
C GLN A 125 -0.04 -11.30 9.37
N TYR A 126 -0.92 -11.44 8.38
CA TYR A 126 -0.59 -12.05 7.10
C TYR A 126 0.47 -11.26 6.34
N ARG A 127 0.32 -9.93 6.20
CA ARG A 127 1.30 -9.09 5.49
C ARG A 127 2.68 -9.14 6.12
N ILE A 128 2.76 -9.08 7.45
CA ILE A 128 4.02 -9.22 8.19
C ILE A 128 4.67 -10.58 7.89
N LYS A 129 3.89 -11.67 7.89
CA LYS A 129 4.43 -13.01 7.59
C LYS A 129 4.97 -13.12 6.17
N ILE A 130 4.24 -12.60 5.17
CA ILE A 130 4.63 -12.73 3.76
C ILE A 130 5.77 -11.79 3.37
N ILE A 131 5.76 -10.55 3.86
CA ILE A 131 6.76 -9.55 3.48
C ILE A 131 8.05 -9.67 4.30
N LEU A 132 7.93 -9.94 5.61
CA LEU A 132 9.09 -10.01 6.50
C LEU A 132 9.54 -11.43 6.85
N GLY A 133 8.75 -12.46 6.52
CA GLY A 133 8.99 -13.82 7.01
C GLY A 133 8.75 -13.98 8.52
N VAL A 134 8.17 -12.98 9.18
CA VAL A 134 8.00 -12.96 10.64
C VAL A 134 6.68 -13.61 11.03
N THR A 135 6.76 -14.65 11.87
CA THR A 135 5.59 -15.16 12.59
C THR A 135 5.51 -14.47 13.96
N ILE A 136 4.53 -13.59 14.15
CA ILE A 136 4.36 -12.87 15.42
C ILE A 136 4.11 -13.87 16.54
N LYS A 137 5.05 -13.91 17.49
CA LYS A 137 4.88 -14.58 18.78
C LYS A 137 4.00 -13.70 19.66
N TRP A 138 2.74 -14.08 19.80
CA TRP A 138 1.81 -13.30 20.59
C TRP A 138 1.86 -13.69 22.07
N PRO A 139 1.86 -12.71 23.00
CA PRO A 139 1.65 -12.99 24.42
C PRO A 139 0.21 -13.47 24.70
N SER A 140 -0.03 -13.87 25.96
CA SER A 140 -1.33 -14.33 26.43
C SER A 140 -2.36 -13.20 26.54
N ASP A 141 -1.95 -11.93 26.49
CA ASP A 141 -2.85 -10.78 26.57
C ASP A 141 -3.99 -10.84 25.52
N ARG A 142 -5.18 -10.44 25.97
CA ARG A 142 -6.42 -10.35 25.18
C ARG A 142 -7.21 -9.11 25.61
N PRO A 143 -8.06 -8.55 24.74
CA PRO A 143 -8.19 -8.85 23.30
C PRO A 143 -7.00 -8.30 22.49
N ARG A 144 -6.70 -8.93 21.33
CA ARG A 144 -5.62 -8.52 20.41
C ARG A 144 -6.14 -7.56 19.33
N ASP A 145 -6.98 -6.62 19.73
CA ASP A 145 -7.58 -5.65 18.82
C ASP A 145 -6.50 -4.77 18.19
N GLY A 146 -6.69 -4.35 16.94
CA GLY A 146 -5.67 -3.64 16.16
C GLY A 146 -5.07 -2.43 16.89
N GLY A 147 -5.91 -1.63 17.56
CA GLY A 147 -5.45 -0.44 18.28
C GLY A 147 -4.69 -0.71 19.58
N ARG A 148 -4.67 -1.96 20.06
CA ARG A 148 -4.05 -2.36 21.34
C ARG A 148 -2.69 -3.02 21.16
N TRP A 149 -2.29 -3.34 19.93
CA TRP A 149 -1.03 -4.03 19.66
C TRP A 149 0.20 -3.33 20.29
N PRO A 150 0.36 -1.99 20.20
CA PRO A 150 1.50 -1.31 20.79
C PRO A 150 1.59 -1.51 22.30
N VAL A 151 0.47 -1.37 23.02
CA VAL A 151 0.41 -1.52 24.48
C VAL A 151 0.70 -2.97 24.89
N ILE A 152 0.17 -3.95 24.15
CA ILE A 152 0.41 -5.37 24.41
C ILE A 152 1.90 -5.70 24.26
N PHE A 153 2.50 -5.25 23.17
CA PHE A 153 3.89 -5.55 22.86
C PHE A 153 4.87 -4.80 23.78
N GLU A 154 4.62 -3.53 24.06
CA GLU A 154 5.40 -2.75 25.01
C GLU A 154 5.37 -3.35 26.42
N LYS A 155 4.18 -3.69 26.94
CA LYS A 155 4.00 -4.33 28.25
C LYS A 155 4.81 -5.63 28.37
N ASN A 156 4.84 -6.43 27.30
CA ASN A 156 5.56 -7.70 27.27
C ASN A 156 7.02 -7.57 26.81
N LYS A 157 7.53 -6.35 26.60
CA LYS A 157 8.88 -6.08 26.10
C LYS A 157 9.20 -6.81 24.80
N MET A 158 8.21 -6.88 23.90
CA MET A 158 8.30 -7.53 22.60
C MET A 158 8.25 -6.48 21.50
N TYR A 159 9.09 -6.62 20.47
CA TYR A 159 9.14 -5.70 19.32
C TYR A 159 9.40 -4.24 19.70
N LYS A 160 9.73 -3.40 18.72
CA LYS A 160 10.01 -1.99 18.98
C LYS A 160 8.80 -1.13 18.61
N ILE A 161 8.32 -0.32 19.55
CA ILE A 161 7.27 0.67 19.31
C ILE A 161 7.94 1.99 18.87
N LEU A 162 7.46 2.56 17.77
CA LEU A 162 7.99 3.79 17.17
C LEU A 162 6.93 4.89 17.13
N ASP A 163 7.39 6.13 17.26
CA ASP A 163 6.59 7.34 17.06
C ASP A 163 6.56 7.80 15.60
N GLU A 164 7.59 7.46 14.84
CA GLU A 164 7.70 7.78 13.41
C GLU A 164 7.55 6.51 12.56
N PRO A 165 6.99 6.62 11.35
CA PRO A 165 6.76 5.48 10.49
C PRO A 165 8.06 4.85 9.98
N LYS A 166 8.00 3.54 9.73
CA LYS A 166 9.05 2.77 9.06
C LYS A 166 8.41 1.94 7.97
N CYS A 167 9.12 1.77 6.85
CA CYS A 167 8.65 0.86 5.81
C CYS A 167 8.51 -0.57 6.37
N HIS A 168 7.44 -1.26 5.97
CA HIS A 168 7.12 -2.63 6.39
C HIS A 168 6.87 -2.82 7.90
N CYS A 169 6.38 -1.79 8.59
CA CYS A 169 5.93 -1.91 9.98
C CYS A 169 4.39 -1.99 10.06
N ALA A 170 3.84 -2.28 11.24
CA ALA A 170 2.41 -2.09 11.47
C ALA A 170 2.12 -0.69 11.99
N MET A 171 1.02 -0.08 11.52
CA MET A 171 0.51 1.22 11.98
C MET A 171 -0.78 1.00 12.77
N SER A 172 -0.72 1.21 14.08
CA SER A 172 -1.83 1.02 15.00
C SER A 172 -2.51 2.35 15.30
N PHE A 173 -3.82 2.41 15.06
CA PHE A 173 -4.71 3.50 15.41
C PHE A 173 -5.34 3.20 16.77
N PRO A 174 -5.13 4.03 17.80
CA PRO A 174 -5.63 3.76 19.13
C PRO A 174 -7.17 3.74 19.15
N PRO A 175 -7.79 3.04 20.13
CA PRO A 175 -9.21 3.14 20.38
C PRO A 175 -9.69 4.58 20.54
N THR A 176 -10.88 4.87 20.04
CA THR A 176 -11.58 6.15 20.21
C THR A 176 -12.91 5.92 20.92
N PRO A 177 -13.59 6.97 21.42
CA PRO A 177 -14.92 6.84 22.01
C PRO A 177 -15.95 6.20 21.08
N THR A 178 -15.76 6.30 19.76
CA THR A 178 -16.64 5.74 18.73
C THR A 178 -16.12 4.41 18.15
N CYS A 179 -14.91 3.98 18.51
CA CYS A 179 -14.30 2.73 18.04
C CYS A 179 -13.41 2.14 19.15
N SER A 180 -13.99 1.28 19.99
CA SER A 180 -13.35 0.75 21.20
C SER A 180 -12.21 -0.26 20.94
N THR A 181 -12.14 -0.80 19.73
CA THR A 181 -11.08 -1.73 19.30
C THR A 181 -9.87 -1.00 18.71
N GLY A 182 -10.04 0.26 18.30
CA GLY A 182 -9.10 0.92 17.40
C GLY A 182 -8.96 0.17 16.08
N HIS A 183 -7.83 0.37 15.38
CA HIS A 183 -7.59 -0.20 14.05
C HIS A 183 -6.11 -0.46 13.82
N ILE A 184 -5.78 -1.29 12.82
CA ILE A 184 -4.38 -1.53 12.43
C ILE A 184 -4.26 -1.69 10.92
N ALA A 185 -3.18 -1.15 10.37
CA ALA A 185 -2.82 -1.26 8.97
C ALA A 185 -1.35 -1.66 8.82
N PHE A 186 -0.96 -2.09 7.63
CA PHE A 186 0.44 -2.35 7.29
C PHE A 186 1.00 -1.15 6.51
N VAL A 187 2.20 -0.70 6.86
CA VAL A 187 2.89 0.39 6.15
C VAL A 187 3.64 -0.20 4.96
N GLU A 188 3.09 0.02 3.77
CA GLU A 188 3.70 -0.42 2.51
C GLU A 188 4.90 0.47 2.16
N GLU A 189 4.79 1.78 2.38
CA GLU A 189 5.83 2.74 2.02
C GLU A 189 5.78 3.99 2.92
N VAL A 190 6.95 4.59 3.15
CA VAL A 190 7.10 5.89 3.80
C VAL A 190 7.77 6.85 2.83
N PHE A 191 7.13 7.99 2.57
CA PHE A 191 7.61 8.98 1.61
C PHE A 191 8.51 10.03 2.29
N PRO A 192 9.33 10.79 1.53
CA PRO A 192 10.21 11.83 2.08
C PRO A 192 9.49 12.91 2.91
N ASP A 193 8.23 13.20 2.62
CA ASP A 193 7.38 14.14 3.38
C ASP A 193 6.77 13.51 4.66
N SER A 194 7.19 12.28 5.01
CA SER A 194 6.64 11.44 6.07
C SER A 194 5.17 11.05 5.87
N SER A 195 4.58 11.23 4.69
CA SER A 195 3.33 10.55 4.36
C SER A 195 3.56 9.05 4.24
N VAL A 196 2.51 8.26 4.44
CA VAL A 196 2.59 6.80 4.44
C VAL A 196 1.58 6.21 3.48
N LYS A 197 2.02 5.27 2.64
CA LYS A 197 1.11 4.37 1.93
C LYS A 197 0.82 3.19 2.85
N ILE A 198 -0.45 2.93 3.11
CA ILE A 198 -0.89 1.79 3.91
C ILE A 198 -1.78 0.85 3.12
N SER A 199 -1.80 -0.40 3.56
CA SER A 199 -2.76 -1.41 3.16
C SER A 199 -3.47 -1.98 4.38
N GLU A 200 -4.76 -2.27 4.26
CA GLU A 200 -5.61 -2.63 5.39
C GLU A 200 -6.85 -3.42 4.97
N ALA A 201 -7.47 -4.09 5.95
CA ALA A 201 -8.83 -4.62 5.83
C ALA A 201 -9.78 -3.84 6.75
N ASN A 202 -11.10 -3.98 6.59
CA ASN A 202 -12.15 -3.31 7.38
C ASN A 202 -12.38 -1.81 7.11
N VAL A 203 -11.79 -1.24 6.06
CA VAL A 203 -11.99 0.17 5.72
C VAL A 203 -12.39 0.30 4.25
N PRO A 204 -13.45 1.07 3.91
CA PRO A 204 -14.35 1.82 4.81
C PRO A 204 -15.39 0.95 5.53
N ILE A 205 -15.56 -0.30 5.11
CA ILE A 205 -16.58 -1.24 5.62
C ILE A 205 -15.87 -2.52 6.07
N GLY A 206 -16.41 -3.18 7.10
CA GLY A 206 -15.93 -4.48 7.56
C GLY A 206 -15.78 -5.50 6.42
N GLY A 207 -14.62 -6.15 6.36
CA GLY A 207 -14.25 -7.13 5.34
C GLY A 207 -13.63 -6.55 4.07
N THR A 208 -13.66 -5.23 3.87
CA THR A 208 -13.10 -4.61 2.65
C THR A 208 -11.59 -4.47 2.76
N TYR A 209 -10.87 -4.98 1.77
CA TYR A 209 -9.45 -4.69 1.58
C TYR A 209 -9.28 -3.34 0.86
N GLY A 210 -8.29 -2.55 1.27
CA GLY A 210 -8.00 -1.27 0.64
C GLY A 210 -6.57 -0.80 0.86
N GLU A 211 -6.17 0.16 0.04
CA GLU A 211 -4.91 0.89 0.16
C GLU A 211 -5.20 2.39 0.21
N ARG A 212 -4.45 3.13 1.01
CA ARG A 212 -4.62 4.59 1.14
C ARG A 212 -3.29 5.29 1.39
N LEU A 213 -3.18 6.52 0.90
CA LEU A 213 -2.12 7.44 1.26
C LEU A 213 -2.58 8.31 2.42
N ILE A 214 -1.82 8.34 3.51
CA ILE A 214 -2.11 9.17 4.68
C ILE A 214 -0.98 10.20 4.86
N LYS A 215 -1.35 11.48 4.83
CA LYS A 215 -0.40 12.59 5.06
C LYS A 215 0.07 12.65 6.51
N LYS A 216 1.25 13.24 6.73
CA LYS A 216 1.90 13.36 8.03
C LYS A 216 1.00 13.96 9.11
N ASP A 217 0.46 15.12 8.84
CA ASP A 217 -0.45 15.85 9.70
C ASP A 217 -1.67 15.01 10.11
N ILE A 218 -2.23 14.23 9.15
CA ILE A 218 -3.39 13.39 9.40
C ILE A 218 -3.06 12.23 10.33
N TRP A 219 -1.97 11.50 10.11
CA TRP A 219 -1.66 10.36 10.99
C TRP A 219 -1.13 10.81 12.36
N GLN A 220 -0.40 11.93 12.43
CA GLN A 220 0.03 12.51 13.71
C GLN A 220 -1.18 12.93 14.56
N ALA A 221 -2.18 13.57 13.96
CA ALA A 221 -3.41 13.95 14.65
C ALA A 221 -4.18 12.73 15.21
N LYS A 222 -4.05 11.57 14.57
CA LYS A 222 -4.67 10.31 15.01
C LYS A 222 -3.90 9.61 16.14
N LYS A 223 -2.76 10.15 16.59
CA LYS A 223 -1.94 9.60 17.67
C LYS A 223 -1.60 8.12 17.46
N VAL A 224 -1.33 7.76 16.21
CA VAL A 224 -0.95 6.39 15.85
C VAL A 224 0.39 6.01 16.47
N LYS A 225 0.62 4.70 16.58
CA LYS A 225 1.93 4.14 16.93
C LYS A 225 2.33 3.12 15.88
N PHE A 226 3.63 2.99 15.66
CA PHE A 226 4.17 2.03 14.71
C PHE A 226 4.85 0.88 15.45
N ILE A 227 4.78 -0.33 14.90
CA ILE A 227 5.37 -1.53 15.51
C ILE A 227 6.34 -2.14 14.51
N ASP A 228 7.61 -2.14 14.87
CA ASP A 228 8.71 -2.67 14.07
C ASP A 228 9.03 -4.11 14.48
N PHE A 229 9.05 -5.00 13.49
CA PHE A 229 9.19 -6.45 13.67
C PHE A 229 10.56 -6.98 13.22
N THR A 230 11.51 -6.09 12.85
CA THR A 230 12.88 -6.46 12.45
C THR A 230 13.85 -6.46 13.63
#